data_AF-A0A2V9SA01-F1
#
_entry.id   AF-A0A2V9SA01-F1
#
_cell.length_a   1.000
_cell.length_b   1.000
_cell.length_c   1.000
_cell.angle_alpha   90.00
_cell.angle_beta   90.00
_cell.angle_gamma   90.00
#
_symmetry.space_group_name_H-M   'P 1'
#
loop_
_entity.id
_entity.type
_entity.pdbx_description
1 polymer ?
#
loop_
_entity_poly.entity_id
_entity_poly.type
_entity_poly.pdbx_seq_one_letter_code
_entity_poly.pdbx_strand_id
1 'polypeptide(L)'
;VEADEDSPKLGEREIAKKKPGKNDVVVGIAASGRTPFTVAAISYARRHGAKTIAVTCNRNSPLEKAADLAIVTEVGPEVISGSTRMKAGTAQKMVLNMLSSGAMIRLGYVYGNLMVNLHQKNEKLVDRAVRILQLTTGMGRKAAQKALRKAKNSIPLALVMSQAKVNRAEAQRALKAANGHVRHAIAAARSL
;
A
#
# COMPACT_ATOMS: atom_id res chain seq x y z
N VAL A 1 -23.39 -1.93 -12.10
CA VAL A 1 -24.51 -0.98 -12.28
C VAL A 1 -25.00 -0.59 -10.88
N GLU A 2 -25.62 0.57 -10.71
CA GLU A 2 -26.06 1.05 -9.37
C GLU A 2 -26.94 0.00 -8.64
N ALA A 3 -27.84 -0.67 -9.37
CA ALA A 3 -28.69 -1.75 -8.86
C ALA A 3 -27.95 -2.97 -8.25
N ASP A 4 -26.65 -3.13 -8.53
CA ASP A 4 -25.85 -4.22 -7.95
C ASP A 4 -25.59 -3.99 -6.45
N GLU A 5 -25.68 -2.75 -5.97
CA GLU A 5 -25.33 -2.37 -4.60
C GLU A 5 -26.30 -2.92 -3.55
N ASP A 6 -27.56 -3.16 -3.96
CA ASP A 6 -28.65 -3.65 -3.13
C ASP A 6 -28.66 -5.17 -2.98
N SER A 7 -27.70 -5.90 -3.56
CA SER A 7 -27.67 -7.36 -3.57
C SER A 7 -26.63 -7.95 -2.62
N PRO A 8 -27.02 -8.41 -1.41
CA PRO A 8 -26.15 -9.17 -0.52
C PRO A 8 -25.55 -10.42 -1.17
N LYS A 9 -26.38 -11.18 -1.91
CA LYS A 9 -25.97 -12.41 -2.60
C LYS A 9 -24.88 -12.14 -3.62
N LEU A 10 -24.98 -11.02 -4.34
CA LEU A 10 -23.96 -10.60 -5.29
C LEU A 10 -22.66 -10.25 -4.56
N GLY A 11 -22.72 -9.46 -3.49
CA GLY A 11 -21.56 -9.11 -2.66
C GLY A 11 -20.80 -10.33 -2.15
N GLU A 12 -21.53 -11.27 -1.56
CA GLU A 12 -20.99 -12.55 -1.09
C GLU A 12 -20.36 -13.37 -2.23
N ARG A 13 -21.05 -13.50 -3.36
CA ARG A 13 -20.55 -14.26 -4.51
C ARG A 13 -19.27 -13.66 -5.09
N GLU A 14 -19.20 -12.34 -5.26
CA GLU A 14 -18.03 -11.70 -5.87
C GLU A 14 -16.80 -11.75 -4.95
N ILE A 15 -16.98 -11.59 -3.64
CA ILE A 15 -15.85 -11.76 -2.71
C ILE A 15 -15.44 -13.23 -2.57
N ALA A 16 -16.39 -14.17 -2.61
CA ALA A 16 -16.09 -15.61 -2.56
C ALA A 16 -15.17 -16.07 -3.70
N LYS A 17 -15.35 -15.51 -4.91
CA LYS A 17 -14.46 -15.76 -6.06
C LYS A 17 -13.00 -15.38 -5.78
N LYS A 18 -12.75 -14.42 -4.88
CA LYS A 18 -11.40 -14.01 -4.47
C LYS A 18 -10.79 -14.91 -3.41
N LYS A 19 -11.58 -15.82 -2.81
CA LYS A 19 -11.17 -16.78 -1.77
C LYS A 19 -10.39 -16.13 -0.61
N PRO A 20 -10.91 -15.05 0.00
CA PRO A 20 -10.21 -14.38 1.10
C PRO A 20 -10.00 -15.35 2.26
N GLY A 21 -8.83 -15.29 2.90
CA GLY A 21 -8.50 -16.12 4.04
C GLY A 21 -7.64 -15.40 5.09
N LYS A 22 -7.09 -16.16 6.03
CA LYS A 22 -6.33 -15.66 7.20
C LYS A 22 -5.11 -14.77 6.91
N ASN A 23 -4.62 -14.79 5.67
CA ASN A 23 -3.48 -13.98 5.24
C ASN A 23 -3.90 -12.71 4.48
N ASP A 24 -5.20 -12.52 4.28
CA ASP A 24 -5.76 -11.41 3.52
C ASP A 24 -6.37 -10.34 4.43
N VAL A 25 -6.39 -9.12 3.92
CA VAL A 25 -7.15 -8.00 4.49
C VAL A 25 -8.17 -7.55 3.46
N VAL A 26 -9.44 -7.47 3.84
CA VAL A 26 -10.53 -6.98 2.98
C VAL A 26 -11.04 -5.65 3.52
N VAL A 27 -11.01 -4.62 2.67
CA VAL A 27 -11.46 -3.27 3.01
C VAL A 27 -12.79 -2.99 2.32
N GLY A 28 -13.86 -2.82 3.11
CA GLY A 28 -15.19 -2.50 2.63
C GLY A 28 -15.43 -1.01 2.68
N ILE A 29 -15.89 -0.42 1.57
CA ILE A 29 -16.05 1.01 1.43
C ILE A 29 -17.50 1.30 1.10
N ALA A 30 -18.17 2.08 1.96
CA ALA A 30 -19.50 2.60 1.68
C ALA A 30 -19.73 3.87 2.50
N ALA A 31 -19.93 5.01 1.83
CA ALA A 31 -20.15 6.29 2.52
C ALA A 31 -21.36 6.22 3.46
N SER A 32 -22.45 5.62 2.96
CA SER A 32 -23.67 5.37 3.72
C SER A 32 -23.47 4.42 4.90
N GLY A 33 -22.49 3.50 4.80
CA GLY A 33 -22.25 2.42 5.76
C GLY A 33 -23.30 1.30 5.73
N ARG A 34 -24.27 1.37 4.83
CA ARG A 34 -25.41 0.44 4.78
C ARG A 34 -25.58 -0.30 3.46
N THR A 35 -24.71 -0.08 2.48
CA THR A 35 -24.77 -0.74 1.16
C THR A 35 -24.76 -2.27 1.32
N PRO A 36 -25.87 -2.98 1.01
CA PRO A 36 -26.02 -4.40 1.32
C PRO A 36 -24.94 -5.29 0.69
N PHE A 37 -24.54 -5.01 -0.55
CA PHE A 37 -23.44 -5.69 -1.24
C PHE A 37 -22.15 -5.66 -0.38
N THR A 38 -21.74 -4.48 0.07
CA THR A 38 -20.47 -4.29 0.79
C THR A 38 -20.51 -4.94 2.17
N VAL A 39 -21.64 -4.82 2.87
CA VAL A 39 -21.86 -5.43 4.19
C VAL A 39 -21.77 -6.96 4.10
N ALA A 40 -22.42 -7.56 3.10
CA ALA A 40 -22.38 -9.00 2.88
C ALA A 40 -20.97 -9.49 2.50
N ALA A 41 -20.27 -8.76 1.63
CA ALA A 41 -18.91 -9.09 1.23
C ALA A 41 -17.93 -9.09 2.43
N ILE A 42 -18.02 -8.08 3.29
CA ILE A 42 -17.19 -7.98 4.49
C ILE A 42 -17.53 -9.07 5.50
N SER A 43 -18.81 -9.30 5.75
CA SER A 43 -19.26 -10.36 6.65
C SER A 43 -18.77 -11.73 6.18
N TYR A 44 -18.84 -12.00 4.88
CA TYR A 44 -18.29 -13.23 4.29
C TYR A 44 -16.79 -13.34 4.51
N ALA A 45 -16.01 -12.30 4.17
CA ALA A 45 -14.56 -12.31 4.30
C ALA A 45 -14.12 -12.58 5.74
N ARG A 46 -14.80 -11.95 6.71
CA ARG A 46 -14.56 -12.14 8.13
C ARG A 46 -14.82 -13.57 8.58
N ARG A 47 -15.96 -14.16 8.18
CA ARG A 47 -16.28 -15.58 8.50
C ARG A 47 -15.26 -16.56 7.93
N HIS A 48 -14.57 -16.20 6.84
CA HIS A 48 -13.53 -17.01 6.22
C HIS A 48 -12.11 -16.68 6.73
N GLY A 49 -12.02 -15.89 7.80
CA GLY A 49 -10.79 -15.66 8.54
C GLY A 49 -9.94 -14.49 8.07
N ALA A 50 -10.33 -13.77 7.01
CA ALA A 50 -9.65 -12.55 6.61
C ALA A 50 -9.84 -11.44 7.64
N LYS A 51 -8.83 -10.59 7.81
CA LYS A 51 -8.99 -9.35 8.59
C LYS A 51 -9.84 -8.37 7.79
N THR A 52 -10.80 -7.75 8.44
CA THR A 52 -11.75 -6.86 7.76
C THR A 52 -11.71 -5.44 8.29
N ILE A 53 -11.77 -4.47 7.38
CA ILE A 53 -11.79 -3.04 7.70
C ILE A 53 -12.99 -2.40 7.01
N ALA A 54 -13.80 -1.67 7.76
CA ALA A 54 -14.86 -0.82 7.24
C ALA A 54 -14.36 0.63 7.07
N VAL A 55 -14.64 1.24 5.92
CA VAL A 55 -14.47 2.68 5.69
C VAL A 55 -15.83 3.29 5.36
N THR A 56 -16.37 4.07 6.28
CA THR A 56 -17.71 4.67 6.18
C THR A 56 -17.73 6.09 6.72
N CYS A 57 -18.82 6.84 6.49
CA CYS A 57 -18.98 8.21 6.95
C CYS A 57 -20.08 8.36 8.02
N ASN A 58 -20.75 7.27 8.40
CA ASN A 58 -21.79 7.25 9.41
C ASN A 58 -21.44 6.27 10.53
N ARG A 59 -21.55 6.72 11.79
CA ARG A 59 -21.39 5.87 12.98
C ARG A 59 -22.50 4.86 13.12
N ASN A 60 -22.22 3.81 13.88
CA ASN A 60 -23.11 2.71 14.23
C ASN A 60 -23.71 2.01 13.00
N SER A 61 -23.01 2.08 11.87
CA SER A 61 -23.51 1.57 10.59
C SER A 61 -23.46 0.03 10.52
N PRO A 62 -24.29 -0.60 9.67
CA PRO A 62 -24.19 -2.04 9.42
C PRO A 62 -22.79 -2.50 9.01
N LEU A 63 -22.09 -1.72 8.17
CA LEU A 63 -20.74 -2.03 7.71
C LEU A 63 -19.71 -1.95 8.84
N GLU A 64 -19.82 -0.95 9.72
CA GLU A 64 -18.97 -0.83 10.91
C GLU A 64 -19.10 -2.07 11.81
N LYS A 65 -20.33 -2.54 12.06
CA LYS A 65 -20.58 -3.73 12.88
C LYS A 65 -20.09 -5.03 12.22
N ALA A 66 -20.12 -5.09 10.89
CA ALA A 66 -19.71 -6.27 10.14
C ALA A 66 -18.19 -6.52 10.17
N ALA A 67 -17.37 -5.45 10.23
CA ALA A 67 -15.91 -5.54 10.15
C ALA A 67 -15.23 -5.76 11.52
N ASP A 68 -13.96 -6.17 11.51
CA ASP A 68 -13.12 -6.25 12.72
C ASP A 68 -12.65 -4.87 13.19
N LEU A 69 -12.40 -3.97 12.25
CA LEU A 69 -11.98 -2.58 12.49
C LEU A 69 -12.83 -1.64 11.64
N ALA A 70 -13.11 -0.45 12.14
CA ALA A 70 -13.82 0.57 11.40
C ALA A 70 -13.07 1.91 11.43
N ILE A 71 -13.02 2.56 10.27
CA ILE A 71 -12.57 3.93 10.08
C ILE A 71 -13.82 4.72 9.67
N VAL A 72 -14.35 5.48 10.62
CA VAL A 72 -15.56 6.29 10.44
C VAL A 72 -15.16 7.75 10.25
N THR A 73 -15.34 8.28 9.04
CA THR A 73 -15.02 9.68 8.69
C THR A 73 -16.30 10.52 8.62
N GLU A 74 -16.72 11.08 9.74
CA GLU A 74 -17.95 11.90 9.86
C GLU A 74 -17.77 13.28 9.20
N VAL A 75 -17.92 13.32 7.87
CA VAL A 75 -17.75 14.54 7.08
C VAL A 75 -18.96 15.49 7.10
N GLY A 76 -20.05 15.10 7.77
CA GLY A 76 -21.32 15.84 7.83
C GLY A 76 -22.09 15.87 6.50
N PRO A 77 -23.23 16.58 6.45
CA PRO A 77 -24.09 16.67 5.26
C PRO A 77 -23.35 17.23 4.04
N GLU A 78 -23.59 16.66 2.87
CA GLU A 78 -22.98 17.14 1.62
C GLU A 78 -23.62 18.45 1.14
N VAL A 79 -22.84 19.27 0.41
CA VAL A 79 -23.33 20.54 -0.17
C VAL A 79 -24.46 20.29 -1.16
N ILE A 80 -24.35 19.22 -1.95
CA ILE A 80 -25.45 18.66 -2.72
C ILE A 80 -25.96 17.47 -1.92
N SER A 81 -27.19 17.57 -1.39
CA SER A 81 -27.81 16.54 -0.56
C SER A 81 -27.69 15.15 -1.20
N GLY A 82 -27.06 14.23 -0.47
CA GLY A 82 -26.85 12.84 -0.91
C GLY A 82 -25.67 12.62 -1.87
N SER A 83 -25.01 13.65 -2.38
CA SER A 83 -23.88 13.50 -3.32
C SER A 83 -22.57 13.14 -2.61
N THR A 84 -22.50 11.92 -2.06
CA THR A 84 -21.36 11.43 -1.27
C THR A 84 -20.06 11.28 -2.06
N ARG A 85 -20.08 11.47 -3.37
CA ARG A 85 -18.86 11.58 -4.19
C ARG A 85 -18.00 12.80 -3.82
N MET A 86 -18.55 13.75 -3.06
CA MET A 86 -17.89 14.99 -2.64
C MET A 86 -17.00 14.77 -1.40
N LYS A 87 -17.45 15.17 -0.20
CA LYS A 87 -16.61 15.10 1.00
C LYS A 87 -16.34 13.66 1.41
N ALA A 88 -17.36 12.80 1.39
CA ALA A 88 -17.21 11.40 1.76
C ALA A 88 -16.23 10.66 0.84
N GLY A 89 -16.36 10.84 -0.49
CA GLY A 89 -15.42 10.28 -1.47
C GLY A 89 -13.99 10.80 -1.28
N THR A 90 -13.83 12.09 -0.96
CA THR A 90 -12.52 12.68 -0.66
C THR A 90 -11.89 12.08 0.59
N ALA A 91 -12.68 11.92 1.66
CA ALA A 91 -12.22 11.29 2.89
C ALA A 91 -11.80 9.83 2.66
N GLN A 92 -12.62 9.05 1.94
CA GLN A 92 -12.30 7.67 1.58
C GLN A 92 -11.00 7.57 0.78
N LYS A 93 -10.79 8.46 -0.21
CA LYS A 93 -9.52 8.53 -0.96
C LYS A 93 -8.33 8.77 -0.03
N MET A 94 -8.44 9.70 0.92
CA MET A 94 -7.36 9.98 1.86
C MET A 94 -7.05 8.77 2.74
N VAL A 95 -8.08 8.10 3.27
CA VAL A 95 -7.92 6.88 4.07
C VAL A 95 -7.22 5.78 3.26
N LEU A 96 -7.67 5.50 2.03
CA LEU A 96 -7.08 4.45 1.19
C LEU A 96 -5.62 4.76 0.82
N ASN A 97 -5.32 6.04 0.56
CA ASN A 97 -3.94 6.49 0.35
C ASN A 97 -3.06 6.27 1.59
N MET A 98 -3.58 6.54 2.79
CA MET A 98 -2.86 6.31 4.05
C MET A 98 -2.64 4.81 4.31
N LEU A 99 -3.67 3.97 4.14
CA LEU A 99 -3.56 2.52 4.33
C LEU A 99 -2.51 1.92 3.40
N SER A 100 -2.61 2.20 2.10
CA SER A 100 -1.67 1.66 1.11
C SER A 100 -0.25 2.21 1.28
N SER A 101 -0.08 3.52 1.42
CA SER A 101 1.26 4.13 1.60
C SER A 101 1.90 3.69 2.91
N GLY A 102 1.14 3.67 4.00
CA GLY A 102 1.62 3.23 5.31
C GLY A 102 2.07 1.76 5.29
N ALA A 103 1.29 0.87 4.66
CA ALA A 103 1.66 -0.52 4.49
C ALA A 103 2.97 -0.66 3.68
N MET A 104 3.09 0.04 2.55
CA MET A 104 4.30 -0.03 1.71
C MET A 104 5.55 0.55 2.41
N ILE A 105 5.39 1.59 3.24
CA ILE A 105 6.47 2.10 4.08
C ILE A 105 6.94 1.02 5.07
N ARG A 106 6.00 0.35 5.75
CA ARG A 106 6.31 -0.72 6.71
C ARG A 106 6.89 -1.99 6.07
N LEU A 107 6.67 -2.19 4.77
CA LEU A 107 7.28 -3.26 3.98
C LEU A 107 8.69 -2.89 3.48
N GLY A 108 9.23 -1.73 3.84
CA GLY A 108 10.57 -1.30 3.46
C GLY A 108 10.69 -0.73 2.04
N TYR A 109 9.58 -0.42 1.37
CA TYR A 109 9.59 0.09 -0.01
C TYR A 109 9.94 1.58 -0.12
N VAL A 110 10.16 2.23 1.01
CA VAL A 110 10.53 3.65 1.12
C VAL A 110 11.83 3.77 1.92
N TYR A 111 12.74 4.61 1.44
CA TYR A 111 13.98 4.99 2.14
C TYR A 111 13.99 6.49 2.38
N GLY A 112 13.96 6.91 3.65
CA GLY A 112 13.66 8.29 4.00
C GLY A 112 12.24 8.64 3.52
N ASN A 113 12.12 9.54 2.55
CA ASN A 113 10.88 9.88 1.86
C ASN A 113 10.88 9.46 0.37
N LEU A 114 11.85 8.63 -0.04
CA LEU A 114 12.03 8.22 -1.44
C LEU A 114 11.45 6.84 -1.68
N MET A 115 10.62 6.71 -2.71
CA MET A 115 10.09 5.43 -3.17
C MET A 115 11.21 4.64 -3.85
N VAL A 116 11.75 3.63 -3.18
CA VAL A 116 12.88 2.83 -3.70
C VAL A 116 12.42 1.58 -4.42
N ASN A 117 11.21 1.09 -4.16
CA ASN A 117 10.64 -0.07 -4.86
C ASN A 117 9.85 0.33 -6.12
N LEU A 118 10.50 1.03 -7.06
CA LEU A 118 9.86 1.50 -8.30
C LEU A 118 10.21 0.63 -9.51
N HIS A 119 9.21 0.29 -10.32
CA HIS A 119 9.40 -0.48 -11.56
C HIS A 119 9.73 0.46 -12.72
N GLN A 120 10.94 0.37 -13.25
CA GLN A 120 11.48 1.27 -14.28
C GLN A 120 10.96 0.93 -15.69
N LYS A 121 9.66 1.14 -15.93
CA LYS A 121 9.00 0.80 -17.22
C LYS A 121 9.04 1.90 -18.29
N ASN A 122 9.54 3.08 -17.95
CA ASN A 122 9.67 4.21 -18.88
C ASN A 122 10.85 5.09 -18.48
N GLU A 123 11.28 5.94 -19.41
CA GLU A 123 12.45 6.81 -19.23
C GLU A 123 12.35 7.71 -18.00
N LYS A 124 11.16 8.26 -17.71
CA LYS A 124 10.90 9.06 -16.51
C LYS A 124 11.21 8.29 -15.22
N LEU A 125 10.83 7.00 -15.15
CA LEU A 125 11.08 6.17 -13.97
C LEU A 125 12.54 5.71 -13.88
N VAL A 126 13.21 5.48 -15.01
CA VAL A 126 14.67 5.25 -15.05
C VAL A 126 15.41 6.49 -14.53
N ASP A 127 15.05 7.68 -15.01
CA ASP A 127 15.66 8.94 -14.57
C ASP A 127 15.42 9.19 -13.07
N ARG A 128 14.21 8.93 -12.59
CA ARG A 128 13.87 8.99 -11.16
C ARG A 128 14.75 8.05 -10.34
N ALA A 129 15.00 6.83 -10.79
CA ALA A 129 15.87 5.88 -10.09
C ALA A 129 17.31 6.41 -9.98
N VAL A 130 17.85 6.98 -11.06
CA VAL A 130 19.16 7.62 -11.06
C VAL A 130 19.19 8.78 -10.07
N ARG A 131 18.20 9.68 -10.11
CA ARG A 131 18.09 10.82 -9.19
C ARG A 131 18.02 10.40 -7.73
N ILE A 132 17.28 9.34 -7.40
CA ILE A 132 17.23 8.80 -6.03
C ILE A 132 18.63 8.39 -5.55
N LEU A 133 19.41 7.70 -6.38
CA LEU A 133 20.79 7.36 -6.00
C LEU A 133 21.67 8.60 -5.83
N GLN A 134 21.56 9.58 -6.73
CA GLN A 134 22.35 10.82 -6.60
C GLN A 134 22.03 11.54 -5.29
N LEU A 135 20.75 11.71 -4.95
CA LEU A 135 20.31 12.39 -3.73
C LEU A 135 20.76 11.68 -2.46
N THR A 136 20.79 10.35 -2.47
CA THR A 136 21.08 9.55 -1.27
C THR A 136 22.57 9.23 -1.10
N THR A 137 23.37 9.30 -2.15
CA THR A 137 24.79 8.89 -2.12
C THR A 137 25.76 9.99 -2.51
N GLY A 138 25.29 11.12 -3.05
CA GLY A 138 26.12 12.19 -3.59
C GLY A 138 26.81 11.86 -4.91
N MET A 139 26.58 10.68 -5.49
CA MET A 139 27.22 10.27 -6.73
C MET A 139 26.77 11.10 -7.94
N GLY A 140 27.67 11.30 -8.91
CA GLY A 140 27.32 11.86 -10.21
C GLY A 140 26.46 10.91 -11.05
N ARG A 141 25.74 11.46 -12.05
CA ARG A 141 24.75 10.73 -12.88
C ARG A 141 25.31 9.45 -13.51
N LYS A 142 26.52 9.51 -14.12
CA LYS A 142 27.18 8.36 -14.76
C LYS A 142 27.48 7.24 -13.74
N ALA A 143 27.94 7.61 -12.54
CA ALA A 143 28.23 6.65 -11.47
C ALA A 143 26.95 6.00 -10.94
N ALA A 144 25.88 6.79 -10.72
CA ALA A 144 24.58 6.28 -10.32
C ALA A 144 23.98 5.29 -11.34
N GLN A 145 24.05 5.60 -12.64
CA GLN A 145 23.62 4.68 -13.70
C GLN A 145 24.43 3.37 -13.69
N LYS A 146 25.75 3.45 -13.50
CA LYS A 146 26.61 2.26 -13.40
C LYS A 146 26.25 1.42 -12.17
N ALA A 147 25.96 2.06 -11.03
CA ALA A 147 25.51 1.39 -9.82
C ALA A 147 24.17 0.67 -10.01
N LEU A 148 23.17 1.31 -10.64
CA LEU A 148 21.90 0.66 -10.98
C LEU A 148 22.09 -0.56 -11.88
N ARG A 149 22.90 -0.45 -12.94
CA ARG A 149 23.18 -1.59 -13.82
C ARG A 149 23.82 -2.76 -13.06
N LYS A 150 24.80 -2.49 -12.19
CA LYS A 150 25.41 -3.52 -11.32
C LYS A 150 24.39 -4.16 -10.38
N ALA A 151 23.39 -3.40 -9.94
CA ALA A 151 22.31 -3.86 -9.07
C ALA A 151 21.09 -4.42 -9.84
N LYS A 152 21.22 -4.73 -11.14
CA LYS A 152 20.09 -5.19 -11.99
C LYS A 152 18.87 -4.26 -11.91
N ASN A 153 19.10 -2.96 -11.91
CA ASN A 153 18.10 -1.90 -11.78
C ASN A 153 17.33 -1.87 -10.44
N SER A 154 17.79 -2.59 -9.42
CA SER A 154 17.21 -2.49 -8.08
C SER A 154 17.84 -1.31 -7.32
N ILE A 155 17.02 -0.30 -6.99
CA ILE A 155 17.46 0.85 -6.20
C ILE A 155 17.86 0.43 -4.78
N PRO A 156 17.07 -0.37 -4.03
CA PRO A 156 17.47 -0.84 -2.70
C PRO A 156 18.84 -1.52 -2.71
N LEU A 157 19.09 -2.37 -3.71
CA LEU A 157 20.34 -3.10 -3.83
C LEU A 157 21.51 -2.17 -4.18
N ALA A 158 21.31 -1.24 -5.13
CA ALA A 158 22.32 -0.24 -5.46
C ALA A 158 22.66 0.65 -4.25
N LEU A 159 21.67 1.05 -3.46
CA LEU A 159 21.88 1.84 -2.24
C LEU A 159 22.74 1.10 -1.23
N VAL A 160 22.43 -0.17 -0.95
CA VAL A 160 23.20 -0.97 0.01
C VAL A 160 24.62 -1.19 -0.48
N MET A 161 24.80 -1.60 -1.74
CA MET A 161 26.13 -1.77 -2.34
C MET A 161 26.96 -0.49 -2.24
N SER A 162 26.38 0.66 -2.60
CA SER A 162 27.10 1.93 -2.64
C SER A 162 27.37 2.52 -1.26
N GLN A 163 26.43 2.47 -0.32
CA GLN A 163 26.60 3.07 1.00
C GLN A 163 27.36 2.19 2.01
N ALA A 164 27.26 0.86 1.89
CA ALA A 164 28.02 -0.07 2.72
C ALA A 164 29.35 -0.50 2.07
N LYS A 165 29.59 -0.12 0.80
CA LYS A 165 30.80 -0.48 0.02
C LYS A 165 31.00 -2.00 -0.11
N VAL A 166 29.90 -2.73 -0.21
CA VAL A 166 29.88 -4.20 -0.32
C VAL A 166 29.55 -4.67 -1.73
N ASN A 167 29.85 -5.93 -2.02
CA ASN A 167 29.47 -6.52 -3.30
C ASN A 167 27.96 -6.83 -3.36
N ARG A 168 27.49 -7.20 -4.56
CA ARG A 168 26.06 -7.47 -4.82
C ARG A 168 25.50 -8.62 -3.96
N ALA A 169 26.30 -9.66 -3.72
CA ALA A 169 25.84 -10.82 -2.97
C ALA A 169 25.65 -10.48 -1.49
N GLU A 170 26.60 -9.76 -0.89
CA GLU A 170 26.51 -9.23 0.47
C GLU A 170 25.31 -8.30 0.63
N ALA A 171 25.15 -7.34 -0.28
CA ALA A 171 24.02 -6.43 -0.25
C ALA A 171 22.66 -7.15 -0.36
N GLN A 172 22.58 -8.20 -1.19
CA GLN A 172 21.37 -9.00 -1.33
C GLN A 172 21.06 -9.80 -0.06
N ARG A 173 22.09 -10.36 0.59
CA ARG A 173 21.94 -11.04 1.88
C ARG A 173 21.46 -10.08 2.96
N ALA A 174 22.07 -8.89 3.05
CA ALA A 174 21.69 -7.86 4.02
C ALA A 174 20.24 -7.37 3.82
N LEU A 175 19.81 -7.14 2.57
CA LEU A 175 18.42 -6.77 2.27
C LEU A 175 17.43 -7.86 2.65
N LYS A 176 17.78 -9.14 2.41
CA LYS A 176 16.93 -10.27 2.80
C LYS A 176 16.81 -10.35 4.33
N ALA A 177 17.93 -10.25 5.04
CA ALA A 177 17.94 -10.26 6.51
C ALA A 177 17.18 -9.08 7.12
N ALA A 178 17.19 -7.92 6.45
CA ALA A 178 16.47 -6.72 6.86
C ALA A 178 15.01 -6.67 6.40
N ASN A 179 14.47 -7.74 5.80
CA ASN A 179 13.12 -7.76 5.22
C ASN A 179 12.86 -6.56 4.29
N GLY A 180 13.82 -6.24 3.42
CA GLY A 180 13.72 -5.13 2.47
C GLY A 180 14.03 -3.73 3.03
N HIS A 181 14.20 -3.57 4.34
CA HIS A 181 14.46 -2.26 4.94
C HIS A 181 15.89 -1.78 4.65
N VAL A 182 16.03 -0.89 3.67
CA VAL A 182 17.32 -0.38 3.17
C VAL A 182 18.22 0.17 4.28
N ARG A 183 17.67 0.95 5.22
CA ARG A 183 18.44 1.53 6.33
C ARG A 183 19.09 0.45 7.19
N HIS A 184 18.33 -0.57 7.58
CA HIS A 184 18.84 -1.68 8.38
C HIS A 184 19.82 -2.55 7.57
N ALA A 185 19.55 -2.77 6.28
CA ALA A 185 20.44 -3.49 5.40
C ALA A 185 21.82 -2.81 5.25
N ILE A 186 21.87 -1.48 5.14
CA ILE A 186 23.13 -0.72 5.10
C ILE A 186 23.90 -0.90 6.41
N ALA A 187 23.23 -0.77 7.56
CA ALA A 187 23.88 -0.91 8.87
C ALA A 187 24.45 -2.33 9.08
N ALA A 188 23.65 -3.35 8.75
CA ALA A 188 24.07 -4.75 8.83
C ALA A 188 25.26 -5.04 7.91
N ALA A 189 25.21 -4.57 6.66
CA ALA A 189 26.27 -4.80 5.68
C ALA A 189 27.59 -4.10 6.00
N ARG A 190 27.58 -2.99 6.75
CA ARG A 190 28.80 -2.31 7.24
C ARG A 190 29.48 -3.03 8.40
N SER A 191 28.75 -3.91 9.07
CA SER A 191 29.23 -4.68 10.22
C SER A 191 29.74 -6.06 9.82
N LEU A 192 29.76 -6.36 8.52
CA LEU A 192 30.38 -7.53 7.90
C LEU A 192 31.83 -7.21 7.52
#